data_AF-A0A062V0C0-F1
#
_entry.id   AF-A0A062V0C0-F1
#
_cell.length_a   1.000
_cell.length_b   1.000
_cell.length_c   1.000
_cell.angle_alpha   90.00
_cell.angle_beta   90.00
_cell.angle_gamma   90.00
#
_symmetry.space_group_name_H-M   'P 1'
#
loop_
_entity.id
_entity.type
_entity.pdbx_description
1 polymer ?
#
loop_
_entity_poly.entity_id
_entity_poly.type
_entity_poly.pdbx_seq_one_letter_code
_entity_poly.pdbx_strand_id
1 'polypeptide(L)'
;MADMFAEFAKKTLIENLGATGEDLFLRVMAKKPVDEKSSLDEISEFIMTIERVGLVVSDKDKVNEVDLILRNRLKEVANSMSERENIHNLSAEIEKFLKEHDLPSDKDILDYAKYLALKYKGNAERIERDITERVKTNIKSTVIRERISEEIKGFLTRYPQPEKTDIDDFINYIRLLKLGYSEDELREQIERERLYRKFHGPRDSVETSELNQFINLVKTSDNREAVGKLMQKQGLSYLIKDEEGVSDKSLSELVDLITPDENDTKDMLEEMGLQHMIKRK
;
A
#
# COMPACT_ATOMS: atom_id res chain seq x y z
N MET A 1 19.68 3.37 -16.50
CA MET A 1 19.51 4.83 -16.29
C MET A 1 20.78 5.59 -16.70
N ALA A 2 21.95 5.14 -16.25
CA ALA A 2 23.24 5.63 -16.69
C ALA A 2 23.54 5.32 -18.19
N ASP A 3 23.04 4.23 -18.76
CA ASP A 3 23.04 4.01 -20.23
C ASP A 3 22.31 5.12 -21.00
N MET A 4 21.17 5.61 -20.47
CA MET A 4 20.47 6.75 -21.08
C MET A 4 21.27 8.06 -20.94
N PHE A 5 22.14 8.17 -19.92
CA PHE A 5 23.03 9.30 -19.78
C PHE A 5 24.18 9.22 -20.79
N ALA A 6 24.78 8.05 -21.01
CA ALA A 6 25.83 7.84 -22.00
C ALA A 6 25.35 8.14 -23.42
N GLU A 7 24.14 7.67 -23.79
CA GLU A 7 23.51 8.00 -25.07
C GLU A 7 23.21 9.49 -25.21
N PHE A 8 22.71 10.13 -24.14
CA PHE A 8 22.51 11.58 -24.12
C PHE A 8 23.84 12.32 -24.34
N ALA A 9 24.90 11.92 -23.63
CA ALA A 9 26.21 12.55 -23.73
C ALA A 9 26.81 12.40 -25.13
N LYS A 10 26.69 11.22 -25.74
CA LYS A 10 27.10 10.96 -27.13
C LYS A 10 26.39 11.91 -28.08
N LYS A 11 25.06 12.02 -27.96
CA LYS A 11 24.24 12.89 -28.81
C LYS A 11 24.64 14.36 -28.65
N THR A 12 24.73 14.86 -27.42
CA THR A 12 25.13 16.25 -27.12
C THR A 12 26.52 16.57 -27.67
N LEU A 13 27.47 15.63 -27.56
CA LEU A 13 28.82 15.81 -28.09
C LEU A 13 28.81 15.90 -29.62
N ILE A 14 28.09 15.03 -30.31
CA ILE A 14 27.99 15.02 -31.77
C ILE A 14 27.29 16.30 -32.27
N GLU A 15 26.22 16.73 -31.62
CA GLU A 15 25.46 17.92 -32.02
C GLU A 15 26.30 19.21 -31.90
N ASN A 16 27.12 19.33 -30.86
CA ASN A 16 27.89 20.55 -30.59
C ASN A 16 29.28 20.54 -31.23
N LEU A 17 29.91 19.37 -31.37
CA LEU A 17 31.30 19.22 -31.80
C LEU A 17 31.48 18.40 -33.09
N GLY A 18 30.40 17.86 -33.67
CA GLY A 18 30.44 17.07 -34.91
C GLY A 18 31.28 15.79 -34.76
N ALA A 19 32.05 15.44 -35.79
CA ALA A 19 32.91 14.25 -35.81
C ALA A 19 33.95 14.24 -34.67
N THR A 20 34.43 15.42 -34.26
CA THR A 20 35.33 15.56 -33.10
C THR A 20 34.63 15.13 -31.81
N GLY A 21 33.32 15.41 -31.69
CA GLY A 21 32.51 14.98 -30.55
C GLY A 21 32.35 13.46 -30.47
N GLU A 22 32.20 12.79 -31.61
CA GLU A 22 32.11 11.34 -31.67
C GLU A 22 33.44 10.66 -31.26
N ASP A 23 34.57 11.11 -31.80
CA ASP A 23 35.90 10.61 -31.41
C ASP A 23 36.19 10.89 -29.92
N LEU A 24 35.82 12.08 -29.44
CA LEU A 24 35.94 12.43 -28.03
C LEU A 24 35.12 11.48 -27.15
N PHE A 25 33.85 11.23 -27.49
CA PHE A 25 33.00 10.30 -26.74
C PHE A 25 33.62 8.90 -26.65
N LEU A 26 34.06 8.34 -27.79
CA LEU A 26 34.68 7.01 -27.83
C LEU A 26 35.96 6.95 -26.99
N ARG A 27 36.81 7.98 -27.05
CA ARG A 27 38.03 8.07 -26.24
C ARG A 27 37.75 8.16 -24.74
N VAL A 28 36.70 8.89 -24.35
CA VAL A 28 36.33 9.00 -22.94
C VAL A 28 35.71 7.70 -22.46
N MET A 29 34.80 7.09 -23.21
CA MET A 29 34.20 5.79 -22.88
C MET A 29 35.24 4.68 -22.71
N ALA A 30 36.31 4.70 -23.50
CA ALA A 30 37.42 3.76 -23.35
C ALA A 30 38.21 3.95 -22.03
N LYS A 31 38.21 5.15 -21.44
CA LYS A 31 38.92 5.47 -20.19
C LYS A 31 38.05 5.38 -18.96
N LYS A 32 36.79 5.80 -19.09
CA LYS A 32 35.78 5.91 -18.05
C LYS A 32 34.46 5.40 -18.64
N PRO A 33 34.27 4.07 -18.70
CA PRO A 33 33.02 3.53 -19.18
C PRO A 33 31.90 3.91 -18.20
N VAL A 34 30.76 4.35 -18.75
CA VAL A 34 29.53 4.56 -18.00
C VAL A 34 28.52 3.52 -18.52
N ASP A 35 27.98 2.73 -17.60
CA ASP A 35 27.00 1.68 -17.87
C ASP A 35 25.81 1.78 -16.89
N GLU A 36 24.80 0.93 -17.04
CA GLU A 36 23.59 0.94 -16.20
C GLU A 36 23.83 0.93 -14.69
N LYS A 37 24.99 0.45 -14.23
CA LYS A 37 25.36 0.32 -12.82
C LYS A 37 26.21 1.48 -12.31
N SER A 38 26.64 2.39 -13.18
CA SER A 38 27.47 3.53 -12.79
C SER A 38 26.77 4.45 -11.79
N SER A 39 27.51 4.83 -10.76
CA SER A 39 27.12 5.79 -9.73
C SER A 39 27.15 7.23 -10.25
N LEU A 40 26.49 8.16 -9.52
CA LEU A 40 26.52 9.59 -9.85
C LEU A 40 27.95 10.16 -9.84
N ASP A 41 28.82 9.64 -8.96
CA ASP A 41 30.23 10.06 -8.88
C ASP A 41 31.01 9.60 -10.12
N GLU A 42 30.78 8.37 -10.59
CA GLU A 42 31.39 7.86 -11.82
C GLU A 42 30.92 8.64 -13.06
N ILE A 43 29.64 9.04 -13.11
CA ILE A 43 29.11 9.89 -14.17
C ILE A 43 29.72 11.31 -14.08
N SER A 44 29.91 11.85 -12.88
CA SER A 44 30.57 13.14 -12.66
C SER A 44 32.03 13.11 -13.14
N GLU A 45 32.77 12.06 -12.81
CA GLU A 45 34.14 11.84 -13.29
C GLU A 45 34.21 11.69 -14.82
N PHE A 46 33.20 11.04 -15.41
CA PHE A 46 33.07 10.94 -16.86
C PHE A 46 32.92 12.32 -17.51
N ILE A 47 32.02 13.18 -16.99
CA ILE A 47 31.85 14.56 -17.47
C ILE A 47 33.15 15.37 -17.34
N MET A 48 33.83 15.28 -16.18
CA MET A 48 35.14 15.94 -16.00
C MET A 48 36.19 15.46 -17.02
N THR A 49 36.12 14.18 -17.40
CA THR A 49 37.02 13.62 -18.40
C THR A 49 36.68 14.14 -19.81
N ILE A 50 35.39 14.31 -20.13
CA ILE A 50 34.94 14.99 -21.36
C ILE A 50 35.47 16.41 -21.41
N GLU A 51 35.29 17.19 -20.34
CA GLU A 51 35.75 18.58 -20.26
C GLU A 51 37.26 18.65 -20.50
N ARG A 52 38.05 17.85 -19.76
CA ARG A 52 39.51 17.86 -19.85
C ARG A 52 40.02 17.47 -21.23
N VAL A 53 39.47 16.41 -21.83
CA VAL A 53 39.92 15.95 -23.15
C VAL A 53 39.38 16.87 -24.26
N GLY A 54 38.15 17.36 -24.11
CA GLY A 54 37.50 18.29 -25.04
C GLY A 54 38.27 19.60 -25.19
N LEU A 55 38.74 20.18 -24.08
CA LEU A 55 39.55 21.41 -24.08
C LEU A 55 40.89 21.26 -24.84
N VAL A 56 41.36 20.04 -25.07
CA VAL A 56 42.59 19.77 -25.84
C VAL A 56 42.30 19.68 -27.35
N VAL A 57 41.09 19.25 -27.73
CA VAL A 57 40.79 18.87 -29.13
C VAL A 57 39.74 19.76 -29.80
N SER A 58 39.15 20.71 -29.08
CA SER A 58 38.06 21.53 -29.56
C SER A 58 38.08 22.96 -29.01
N ASP A 59 37.23 23.81 -29.54
CA ASP A 59 37.00 25.18 -29.08
C ASP A 59 36.50 25.19 -27.63
N LYS A 60 37.13 26.01 -26.79
CA LYS A 60 36.82 26.16 -25.36
C LYS A 60 35.36 26.53 -25.13
N ASP A 61 34.78 27.43 -25.92
CA ASP A 61 33.43 27.92 -25.68
C ASP A 61 32.40 26.81 -25.92
N LYS A 62 32.62 26.01 -26.97
CA LYS A 62 31.77 24.84 -27.26
C LYS A 62 31.90 23.74 -26.22
N VAL A 63 33.11 23.51 -25.71
CA VAL A 63 33.34 22.50 -24.66
C VAL A 63 32.66 22.91 -23.36
N ASN A 64 32.72 24.20 -22.99
CA ASN A 64 32.02 24.72 -21.81
C ASN A 64 30.49 24.59 -21.94
N GLU A 65 29.94 24.82 -23.14
CA GLU A 65 28.51 24.64 -23.41
C GLU A 65 28.08 23.18 -23.22
N VAL A 66 28.84 22.23 -23.78
CA VAL A 66 28.61 20.80 -23.57
C VAL A 66 28.71 20.43 -22.09
N ASP A 67 29.75 20.87 -21.38
CA ASP A 67 29.93 20.59 -19.96
C ASP A 67 28.72 21.07 -19.14
N LEU A 68 28.24 22.28 -19.40
CA LEU A 68 27.07 22.83 -18.73
C LEU A 68 25.81 21.98 -18.97
N ILE A 69 25.56 21.57 -20.22
CA ILE A 69 24.42 20.72 -20.57
C ILE A 69 24.50 19.38 -19.84
N LEU A 70 25.66 18.73 -19.85
CA LEU A 70 25.86 17.44 -19.20
C LEU A 70 25.72 17.53 -17.69
N ARG A 71 26.25 18.58 -17.05
CA ARG A 71 26.12 18.81 -15.60
C ARG A 71 24.68 19.11 -15.21
N ASN A 72 23.93 19.85 -16.01
CA ASN A 72 22.50 20.08 -15.77
C ASN A 72 21.71 18.76 -15.88
N ARG A 73 22.02 17.94 -16.89
CA ARG A 73 21.41 16.62 -17.02
C ARG A 73 21.73 15.70 -15.84
N LEU A 74 22.97 15.73 -15.34
CA LEU A 74 23.37 14.97 -14.15
C LEU A 74 22.57 15.39 -12.91
N LYS A 75 22.35 16.70 -12.74
CA LYS A 75 21.50 17.23 -11.65
C LYS A 75 20.05 16.74 -11.76
N GLU A 76 19.47 16.73 -12.96
CA GLU A 76 18.12 16.20 -13.18
C GLU A 76 18.02 14.71 -12.80
N VAL A 77 18.99 13.91 -13.23
CA VAL A 77 19.05 12.48 -12.89
C VAL A 77 19.18 12.29 -11.38
N ALA A 78 20.10 13.02 -10.72
CA ALA A 78 20.28 12.96 -9.27
C ALA A 78 19.01 13.33 -8.50
N ASN A 79 18.31 14.38 -8.93
CA ASN A 79 17.03 14.78 -8.34
C ASN A 79 15.96 13.67 -8.49
N SER A 80 15.85 13.08 -9.68
CA SER A 80 14.88 11.99 -9.93
C SER A 80 15.18 10.73 -9.11
N MET A 81 16.45 10.43 -8.84
CA MET A 81 16.85 9.31 -7.99
C MET A 81 16.50 9.58 -6.52
N SER A 82 16.80 10.78 -6.02
CA SER A 82 16.42 11.20 -4.67
C SER A 82 14.91 11.17 -4.47
N GLU A 83 14.12 11.61 -5.47
CA GLU A 83 12.65 11.54 -5.41
C GLU A 83 12.14 10.09 -5.32
N ARG A 84 12.71 9.17 -6.10
CA ARG A 84 12.31 7.75 -6.05
C ARG A 84 12.64 7.09 -4.71
N GLU A 85 13.83 7.35 -4.18
CA GLU A 85 14.23 6.87 -2.85
C GLU A 85 13.31 7.43 -1.76
N ASN A 86 12.97 8.71 -1.85
CA ASN A 86 12.03 9.34 -0.91
C ASN A 86 10.63 8.70 -0.98
N ILE A 87 10.13 8.35 -2.17
CA ILE A 87 8.82 7.66 -2.33
C ILE A 87 8.85 6.25 -1.73
N HIS A 88 9.91 5.48 -1.97
CA HIS A 88 10.04 4.13 -1.43
C HIS A 88 10.14 4.16 0.11
N ASN A 89 10.95 5.08 0.64
CA ASN A 89 11.12 5.26 2.08
C ASN A 89 9.83 5.76 2.75
N LEU A 90 9.11 6.67 2.11
CA LEU A 90 7.80 7.14 2.56
C LEU A 90 6.81 5.98 2.69
N SER A 91 6.72 5.14 1.66
CA SER A 91 5.81 3.99 1.67
C SER A 91 6.14 3.02 2.80
N ALA A 92 7.43 2.72 3.03
CA ALA A 92 7.85 1.83 4.10
C ALA A 92 7.54 2.37 5.51
N GLU A 93 7.67 3.68 5.72
CA GLU A 93 7.28 4.33 6.98
C GLU A 93 5.77 4.29 7.22
N ILE A 94 4.96 4.51 6.18
CA ILE A 94 3.51 4.37 6.30
C ILE A 94 3.12 2.93 6.67
N GLU A 95 3.74 1.92 6.03
CA GLU A 95 3.50 0.51 6.39
C GLU A 95 3.93 0.19 7.83
N LYS A 96 4.98 0.85 8.33
CA LYS A 96 5.38 0.72 9.73
C LYS A 96 4.36 1.34 10.67
N PHE A 97 3.89 2.55 10.37
CA PHE A 97 2.84 3.22 11.13
C PHE A 97 1.56 2.36 11.23
N LEU A 98 1.15 1.73 10.14
CA LEU A 98 -0.03 0.84 10.11
C LEU A 98 0.11 -0.44 10.94
N LYS A 99 1.35 -0.87 11.24
CA LYS A 99 1.62 -2.03 12.11
C LYS A 99 1.68 -1.66 13.58
N GLU A 100 2.03 -0.41 13.87
CA GLU A 100 2.14 0.11 15.24
C GLU A 100 0.80 0.70 15.73
N HIS A 101 -0.10 1.05 14.81
CA HIS A 101 -1.40 1.65 15.10
C HIS A 101 -2.55 0.94 14.37
N ASP A 102 -3.31 0.12 15.11
CA ASP A 102 -4.44 -0.64 14.56
C ASP A 102 -5.66 0.24 14.23
N LEU A 103 -5.84 1.37 14.96
CA LEU A 103 -6.95 2.30 14.77
C LEU A 103 -6.52 3.76 15.10
N PRO A 104 -5.67 4.39 14.27
CA PRO A 104 -5.21 5.75 14.52
C PRO A 104 -6.36 6.76 14.41
N SER A 105 -6.28 7.86 15.16
CA SER A 105 -7.21 8.99 15.06
C SER A 105 -6.85 9.94 13.90
N ASP A 106 -7.79 10.81 13.52
CA ASP A 106 -7.62 11.90 12.56
C ASP A 106 -6.39 12.76 12.92
N LYS A 107 -6.17 12.96 14.23
CA LYS A 107 -5.01 13.70 14.73
C LYS A 107 -3.70 12.94 14.53
N ASP A 108 -3.69 11.64 14.82
CA ASP A 108 -2.48 10.80 14.65
C ASP A 108 -2.06 10.75 13.18
N ILE A 109 -3.03 10.59 12.27
CA ILE A 109 -2.80 10.64 10.82
C ILE A 109 -2.22 11.99 10.40
N LEU A 110 -2.82 13.10 10.84
CA LEU A 110 -2.39 14.45 10.50
C LEU A 110 -0.98 14.76 11.02
N ASP A 111 -0.70 14.41 12.27
CA ASP A 111 0.60 14.66 12.91
C ASP A 111 1.70 13.81 12.24
N TYR A 112 1.39 12.56 11.89
CA TYR A 112 2.32 11.69 11.16
C TYR A 112 2.56 12.17 9.72
N ALA A 113 1.52 12.64 9.02
CA ALA A 113 1.64 13.23 7.69
C ALA A 113 2.57 14.45 7.68
N LYS A 114 2.44 15.34 8.68
CA LYS A 114 3.36 16.49 8.85
C LYS A 114 4.80 16.04 9.11
N TYR A 115 4.99 15.03 9.96
CA TYR A 115 6.32 14.46 10.22
C TYR A 115 6.96 13.95 8.92
N LEU A 116 6.23 13.17 8.13
CA LEU A 116 6.72 12.62 6.86
C LEU A 116 6.97 13.72 5.81
N ALA A 117 6.10 14.73 5.74
CA ALA A 117 6.29 15.88 4.87
C ALA A 117 7.59 16.63 5.19
N LEU A 118 7.89 16.84 6.47
CA LEU A 118 9.14 17.47 6.92
C LEU A 118 10.36 16.59 6.62
N LYS A 119 10.27 15.27 6.87
CA LYS A 119 11.37 14.32 6.69
C LYS A 119 11.75 14.11 5.22
N TYR A 120 10.76 14.00 4.33
CA TYR A 120 10.93 13.65 2.92
C TYR A 120 10.67 14.81 1.95
N LYS A 121 10.49 16.04 2.47
CA LYS A 121 10.19 17.26 1.68
C LYS A 121 8.96 17.09 0.77
N GLY A 122 7.95 16.39 1.26
CA GLY A 122 6.70 16.14 0.53
C GLY A 122 5.59 17.15 0.82
N ASN A 123 4.50 17.07 0.07
CA ASN A 123 3.27 17.81 0.35
C ASN A 123 2.48 17.08 1.45
N ALA A 124 2.23 17.77 2.58
CA ALA A 124 1.56 17.19 3.74
C ALA A 124 0.13 16.72 3.44
N GLU A 125 -0.66 17.47 2.67
CA GLU A 125 -2.04 17.10 2.30
C GLU A 125 -2.08 15.85 1.43
N ARG A 126 -1.11 15.71 0.50
CA ARG A 126 -0.99 14.52 -0.34
C ARG A 126 -0.61 13.29 0.48
N ILE A 127 0.33 13.46 1.41
CA ILE A 127 0.78 12.37 2.31
C ILE A 127 -0.35 11.96 3.25
N GLU A 128 -1.06 12.93 3.83
CA GLU A 128 -2.23 12.69 4.68
C GLU A 128 -3.27 11.85 3.95
N ARG A 129 -3.62 12.21 2.71
CA ARG A 129 -4.56 11.45 1.89
C ARG A 129 -4.10 10.01 1.63
N ASP A 130 -2.82 9.80 1.34
CA ASP A 130 -2.25 8.45 1.13
C ASP A 130 -2.33 7.61 2.42
N ILE A 131 -1.93 8.19 3.55
CA ILE A 131 -2.05 7.51 4.86
C ILE A 131 -3.52 7.18 5.13
N THR A 132 -4.43 8.14 4.99
CA THR A 132 -5.87 7.92 5.24
C THR A 132 -6.43 6.77 4.42
N GLU A 133 -6.15 6.71 3.12
CA GLU A 133 -6.67 5.63 2.25
C GLU A 133 -6.05 4.26 2.59
N ARG A 134 -4.77 4.22 2.96
CA ARG A 134 -4.15 2.97 3.42
C ARG A 134 -4.66 2.52 4.78
N VAL A 135 -4.87 3.44 5.72
CA VAL A 135 -5.49 3.16 7.02
C VAL A 135 -6.90 2.60 6.82
N LYS A 136 -7.74 3.25 5.99
CA LYS A 136 -9.09 2.75 5.64
C LYS A 136 -9.02 1.33 5.08
N THR A 137 -8.11 1.08 4.15
CA THR A 137 -7.94 -0.23 3.52
C THR A 137 -7.49 -1.29 4.54
N ASN A 138 -6.54 -0.96 5.41
CA ASN A 138 -6.04 -1.86 6.46
C ASN A 138 -7.15 -2.20 7.47
N ILE A 139 -7.93 -1.22 7.91
CA ILE A 139 -9.07 -1.41 8.81
C ILE A 139 -10.13 -2.30 8.15
N LYS A 140 -10.54 -2.00 6.90
CA LYS A 140 -11.50 -2.84 6.16
C LYS A 140 -11.01 -4.28 6.03
N SER A 141 -9.75 -4.48 5.65
CA SER A 141 -9.14 -5.82 5.54
C SER A 141 -9.14 -6.56 6.87
N THR A 142 -8.83 -5.86 7.96
CA THR A 142 -8.81 -6.45 9.31
C THR A 142 -10.21 -6.83 9.79
N VAL A 143 -11.21 -5.96 9.60
CA VAL A 143 -12.63 -6.25 9.90
C VAL A 143 -13.10 -7.48 9.14
N ILE A 144 -12.80 -7.57 7.85
CA ILE A 144 -13.14 -8.73 7.01
C ILE A 144 -12.50 -10.01 7.57
N ARG A 145 -11.20 -9.96 7.89
CA ARG A 145 -10.46 -11.11 8.42
C ARG A 145 -11.03 -11.57 9.77
N GLU A 146 -11.37 -10.64 10.66
CA GLU A 146 -11.97 -10.96 11.95
C GLU A 146 -13.34 -11.60 11.79
N ARG A 147 -14.18 -11.07 10.89
CA ARG A 147 -15.48 -11.64 10.59
C ARG A 147 -15.39 -13.06 10.02
N ILE A 148 -14.46 -13.30 9.09
CA ILE A 148 -14.22 -14.65 8.56
C ILE A 148 -13.72 -15.58 9.68
N SER A 149 -12.84 -15.11 10.55
CA SER A 149 -12.38 -15.88 11.72
C SER A 149 -13.55 -16.27 12.63
N GLU A 150 -14.48 -15.34 12.90
CA GLU A 150 -15.70 -15.62 13.67
C GLU A 150 -16.61 -16.64 12.97
N GLU A 151 -16.81 -16.53 11.66
CA GLU A 151 -17.62 -17.49 10.91
C GLU A 151 -16.97 -18.88 10.85
N ILE A 152 -15.65 -18.97 10.64
CA ILE A 152 -14.91 -20.24 10.71
C ILE A 152 -15.06 -20.85 12.09
N LYS A 153 -14.92 -20.04 13.15
CA LYS A 153 -15.08 -20.52 14.52
C LYS A 153 -16.48 -21.05 14.77
N GLY A 154 -17.51 -20.35 14.30
CA GLY A 154 -18.90 -20.79 14.39
C GLY A 154 -19.17 -22.07 13.61
N PHE A 155 -18.65 -22.16 12.39
CA PHE A 155 -18.71 -23.34 11.54
C PHE A 155 -18.07 -24.55 12.22
N LEU A 156 -16.84 -24.44 12.71
CA LEU A 156 -16.11 -25.53 13.37
C LEU A 156 -16.68 -25.89 14.76
N THR A 157 -17.53 -25.05 15.34
CA THR A 157 -18.28 -25.41 16.55
C THR A 157 -19.48 -26.30 16.20
N ARG A 158 -20.14 -26.07 15.05
CA ARG A 158 -21.23 -26.91 14.54
C ARG A 158 -20.72 -28.20 13.90
N TYR A 159 -19.58 -28.12 13.21
CA TYR A 159 -18.93 -29.21 12.49
C TYR A 159 -17.47 -29.34 12.96
N PRO A 160 -17.20 -30.01 14.11
CA PRO A 160 -15.84 -30.13 14.65
C PRO A 160 -14.88 -30.91 13.74
N GLN A 161 -15.41 -31.79 12.89
CA GLN A 161 -14.68 -32.53 11.88
C GLN A 161 -15.45 -32.43 10.56
N PRO A 162 -15.37 -31.28 9.86
CA PRO A 162 -16.14 -31.06 8.66
C PRO A 162 -15.64 -31.97 7.53
N GLU A 163 -16.57 -32.56 6.78
CA GLU A 163 -16.26 -33.24 5.54
C GLU A 163 -15.99 -32.23 4.43
N LYS A 164 -15.49 -32.72 3.28
CA LYS A 164 -15.18 -31.84 2.14
C LYS A 164 -16.41 -31.05 1.67
N THR A 165 -17.58 -31.70 1.65
CA THR A 165 -18.85 -31.07 1.28
C THR A 165 -19.24 -29.94 2.24
N ASP A 166 -19.04 -30.13 3.55
CA ASP A 166 -19.33 -29.09 4.55
C ASP A 166 -18.44 -27.86 4.35
N ILE A 167 -17.16 -28.08 3.98
CA ILE A 167 -16.21 -27.00 3.69
C ILE A 167 -16.62 -26.26 2.40
N ASP A 168 -17.01 -27.00 1.36
CA ASP A 168 -17.43 -26.40 0.09
C ASP A 168 -18.72 -25.58 0.26
N ASP A 169 -19.67 -26.06 1.04
CA ASP A 169 -20.91 -25.35 1.40
C ASP A 169 -20.62 -24.09 2.23
N PHE A 170 -19.68 -24.16 3.17
CA PHE A 170 -19.22 -22.99 3.93
C PHE A 170 -18.54 -21.94 3.06
N ILE A 171 -17.70 -22.35 2.10
CA ILE A 171 -17.06 -21.42 1.16
C ILE A 171 -18.12 -20.69 0.31
N ASN A 172 -19.15 -21.41 -0.15
CA ASN A 172 -20.26 -20.81 -0.88
C ASN A 172 -21.04 -19.81 -0.01
N TYR A 173 -21.26 -20.13 1.26
CA TYR A 173 -21.83 -19.18 2.22
C TYR A 173 -20.99 -17.90 2.36
N ILE A 174 -19.67 -18.01 2.57
CA ILE A 174 -18.78 -16.85 2.69
C ILE A 174 -18.77 -15.99 1.42
N ARG A 175 -18.90 -16.60 0.25
CA ARG A 175 -19.03 -15.87 -1.03
C ARG A 175 -20.27 -15.00 -1.09
N LEU A 176 -21.40 -15.50 -0.60
CA LEU A 176 -22.66 -14.72 -0.55
C LEU A 176 -22.53 -13.48 0.35
N LEU A 177 -21.66 -13.54 1.37
CA LEU A 177 -21.35 -12.40 2.22
C LEU A 177 -20.53 -11.30 1.53
N LYS A 178 -20.07 -11.53 0.29
CA LYS A 178 -19.30 -10.57 -0.54
C LYS A 178 -18.05 -10.01 0.16
N LEU A 179 -17.39 -10.84 0.97
CA LEU A 179 -16.24 -10.47 1.81
C LEU A 179 -14.88 -10.42 1.08
N GLY A 180 -14.84 -10.59 -0.25
CA GLY A 180 -13.63 -10.36 -1.05
C GLY A 180 -12.42 -11.23 -0.67
N TYR A 181 -12.59 -12.56 -0.63
CA TYR A 181 -11.55 -13.50 -0.18
C TYR A 181 -11.16 -14.54 -1.25
N SER A 182 -9.93 -15.05 -1.16
CA SER A 182 -9.49 -16.21 -1.93
C SER A 182 -10.04 -17.51 -1.34
N GLU A 183 -10.54 -18.42 -2.20
CA GLU A 183 -10.96 -19.76 -1.77
C GLU A 183 -9.82 -20.52 -1.08
N ASP A 184 -8.61 -20.44 -1.64
CA ASP A 184 -7.45 -21.18 -1.13
C ASP A 184 -7.07 -20.69 0.27
N GLU A 185 -7.04 -19.36 0.46
CA GLU A 185 -6.79 -18.77 1.78
C GLU A 185 -7.86 -19.16 2.80
N LEU A 186 -9.13 -19.21 2.38
CA LEU A 186 -10.23 -19.60 3.25
C LEU A 186 -10.11 -21.08 3.67
N ARG A 187 -9.78 -21.98 2.75
CA ARG A 187 -9.51 -23.40 3.05
C ARG A 187 -8.35 -23.57 4.03
N GLU A 188 -7.25 -22.84 3.81
CA GLU A 188 -6.10 -22.85 4.70
C GLU A 188 -6.45 -22.34 6.10
N GLN A 189 -7.27 -21.30 6.22
CA GLN A 189 -7.69 -20.77 7.52
C GLN A 189 -8.60 -21.74 8.28
N ILE A 190 -9.54 -22.40 7.59
CA ILE A 190 -10.39 -23.45 8.18
C ILE A 190 -9.52 -24.59 8.72
N GLU A 191 -8.58 -25.09 7.92
CA GLU A 191 -7.72 -26.20 8.32
C GLU A 191 -6.81 -25.82 9.50
N ARG A 192 -6.26 -24.60 9.47
CA ARG A 192 -5.42 -24.07 10.55
C ARG A 192 -6.16 -23.98 11.88
N GLU A 193 -7.38 -23.43 11.88
CA GLU A 193 -8.22 -23.35 13.08
C GLU A 193 -8.67 -24.75 13.54
N ARG A 194 -9.02 -25.65 12.62
CA ARG A 194 -9.38 -27.04 12.93
C ARG A 194 -8.23 -27.78 13.63
N LEU A 195 -7.02 -27.68 13.07
CA LEU A 195 -5.82 -28.26 13.68
C LEU A 195 -5.52 -27.63 15.03
N TYR A 196 -5.61 -26.31 15.15
CA TYR A 196 -5.43 -25.63 16.43
C TYR A 196 -6.38 -26.18 17.49
N ARG A 197 -7.69 -26.25 17.19
CA ARG A 197 -8.69 -26.81 18.11
C ARG A 197 -8.42 -28.25 18.50
N LYS A 198 -7.94 -29.07 17.56
CA LYS A 198 -7.59 -30.47 17.81
C LYS A 198 -6.46 -30.63 18.83
N PHE A 199 -5.49 -29.72 18.84
CA PHE A 199 -4.31 -29.81 19.72
C PHE A 199 -4.39 -28.94 20.98
N HIS A 200 -5.14 -27.83 20.94
CA HIS A 200 -5.16 -26.82 22.01
C HIS A 200 -6.55 -26.56 22.59
N GLY A 201 -7.60 -27.16 22.05
CA GLY A 201 -8.99 -26.86 22.42
C GLY A 201 -9.52 -25.56 21.80
N PRO A 202 -10.79 -25.19 22.08
CA PRO A 202 -11.36 -23.93 21.63
C PRO A 202 -10.54 -22.76 22.18
N ARG A 203 -10.23 -21.79 21.31
CA ARG A 203 -9.54 -20.57 21.73
C ARG A 203 -10.54 -19.61 22.37
N ASP A 204 -10.46 -19.42 23.68
CA ASP A 204 -11.08 -18.26 24.33
C ASP A 204 -10.35 -17.00 23.84
N SER A 205 -11.13 -16.02 23.38
CA SER A 205 -10.61 -14.81 22.73
C SER A 205 -9.72 -14.01 23.69
N VAL A 206 -8.44 -13.80 23.33
CA VAL A 206 -7.55 -12.86 24.04
C VAL A 206 -6.79 -12.02 23.02
N GLU A 207 -7.26 -10.79 22.86
CA GLU A 207 -6.54 -9.51 22.91
C GLU A 207 -7.49 -8.46 22.31
N THR A 208 -8.10 -7.63 23.15
CA THR A 208 -8.98 -6.56 22.69
C THR A 208 -8.13 -5.39 22.21
N SER A 209 -7.66 -5.46 20.96
CA SER A 209 -7.13 -4.29 20.25
C SER A 209 -8.19 -3.17 20.23
N GLU A 210 -7.76 -1.91 20.07
CA GLU A 210 -8.67 -0.76 19.95
C GLU A 210 -9.66 -0.96 18.81
N LEU A 211 -9.21 -1.58 17.71
CA LEU A 211 -10.06 -1.98 16.59
C LEU A 211 -11.13 -3.01 17.00
N ASN A 212 -10.78 -4.03 17.78
CA ASN A 212 -11.73 -5.00 18.30
C ASN A 212 -12.78 -4.35 19.22
N GLN A 213 -12.37 -3.39 20.05
CA GLN A 213 -13.30 -2.63 20.88
C GLN A 213 -14.25 -1.78 20.04
N PHE A 214 -13.74 -1.14 18.99
CA PHE A 214 -14.54 -0.38 18.03
C PHE A 214 -15.55 -1.27 17.30
N ILE A 215 -15.13 -2.43 16.80
CA ILE A 215 -16.01 -3.39 16.12
C ILE A 215 -17.14 -3.85 17.04
N ASN A 216 -16.82 -4.18 18.29
CA ASN A 216 -17.82 -4.58 19.28
C ASN A 216 -18.79 -3.44 19.63
N LEU A 217 -18.31 -2.20 19.67
CA LEU A 217 -19.16 -1.03 19.87
C LEU A 217 -20.14 -0.85 18.69
N VAL A 218 -19.68 -1.03 17.46
CA VAL A 218 -20.57 -0.99 16.28
C VAL A 218 -21.59 -2.12 16.33
N LYS A 219 -21.16 -3.35 16.64
CA LYS A 219 -22.03 -4.54 16.74
C LYS A 219 -23.15 -4.41 17.77
N THR A 220 -22.90 -3.68 18.86
CA THR A 220 -23.83 -3.53 19.98
C THR A 220 -24.70 -2.27 19.86
N SER A 221 -24.49 -1.46 18.82
CA SER A 221 -25.24 -0.22 18.62
C SER A 221 -26.41 -0.42 17.68
N ASP A 222 -27.62 -0.21 18.20
CA ASP A 222 -28.86 -0.30 17.39
C ASP A 222 -29.11 0.96 16.54
N ASN A 223 -28.29 2.01 16.69
CA ASN A 223 -28.49 3.30 16.04
C ASN A 223 -27.25 3.77 15.27
N ARG A 224 -27.32 3.69 13.94
CA ARG A 224 -26.26 4.12 13.01
C ARG A 224 -25.85 5.59 13.21
N GLU A 225 -26.79 6.49 13.45
CA GLU A 225 -26.48 7.91 13.67
C GLU A 225 -25.66 8.12 14.96
N ALA A 226 -25.93 7.33 16.00
CA ALA A 226 -25.15 7.34 17.23
C ALA A 226 -23.73 6.82 17.01
N VAL A 227 -23.56 5.76 16.20
CA VAL A 227 -22.24 5.26 15.78
C VAL A 227 -21.46 6.36 15.05
N GLY A 228 -22.07 7.03 14.07
CA GLY A 228 -21.43 8.13 13.33
C GLY A 228 -20.95 9.27 14.24
N LYS A 229 -21.77 9.68 15.21
CA LYS A 229 -21.38 10.70 16.20
C LYS A 229 -20.25 10.25 17.12
N LEU A 230 -20.25 8.99 17.56
CA LEU A 230 -19.19 8.43 18.38
C LEU A 230 -17.86 8.38 17.62
N MET A 231 -17.90 7.96 16.35
CA MET A 231 -16.73 7.96 15.47
C MET A 231 -16.12 9.35 15.35
N GLN A 232 -16.94 10.37 15.08
CA GLN A 232 -16.46 11.75 15.03
C GLN A 232 -15.83 12.20 16.35
N LYS A 233 -16.45 11.88 17.49
CA LYS A 233 -15.94 12.24 18.82
C LYS A 233 -14.60 11.55 19.13
N GLN A 234 -14.39 10.34 18.64
CA GLN A 234 -13.13 9.59 18.79
C GLN A 234 -12.08 9.97 17.74
N GLY A 235 -12.38 10.89 16.81
CA GLY A 235 -11.48 11.25 15.73
C GLY A 235 -11.35 10.14 14.68
N LEU A 236 -12.39 9.35 14.46
CA LEU A 236 -12.43 8.31 13.42
C LEU A 236 -13.27 8.77 12.22
N SER A 237 -13.36 10.08 12.00
CA SER A 237 -14.24 10.65 10.98
C SER A 237 -13.78 10.25 9.58
N TYR A 238 -12.48 10.04 9.38
CA TYR A 238 -11.91 9.57 8.12
C TYR A 238 -12.57 8.28 7.61
N LEU A 239 -13.01 7.35 8.49
CA LEU A 239 -13.64 6.09 8.08
C LEU A 239 -15.00 6.28 7.39
N ILE A 240 -15.67 7.40 7.65
CA ILE A 240 -17.02 7.70 7.16
C ILE A 240 -17.04 8.96 6.28
N LYS A 241 -15.88 9.46 5.87
CA LYS A 241 -15.76 10.60 4.96
C LYS A 241 -15.62 10.15 3.50
N ASP A 242 -16.37 10.80 2.62
CA ASP A 242 -16.19 10.80 1.16
C ASP A 242 -15.70 12.18 0.67
N GLU A 243 -15.78 12.44 -0.64
CA GLU A 243 -15.32 13.70 -1.25
C GLU A 243 -16.11 14.93 -0.78
N GLU A 244 -17.36 14.75 -0.33
CA GLU A 244 -18.24 15.84 0.12
C GLU A 244 -18.22 16.03 1.65
N GLY A 245 -17.65 15.07 2.39
CA GLY A 245 -17.51 15.13 3.84
C GLY A 245 -18.00 13.87 4.51
N VAL A 246 -18.54 13.98 5.73
CA VAL A 246 -19.11 12.81 6.43
C VAL A 246 -20.36 12.35 5.68
N SER A 247 -20.41 11.06 5.36
CA SER A 247 -21.38 10.46 4.45
C SER A 247 -22.11 9.31 5.12
N ASP A 248 -23.44 9.40 5.13
CA ASP A 248 -24.32 8.34 5.64
C ASP A 248 -24.17 7.04 4.85
N LYS A 249 -23.79 7.15 3.57
CA LYS A 249 -23.49 6.01 2.71
C LYS A 249 -22.23 5.28 3.18
N SER A 250 -21.12 6.00 3.39
CA SER A 250 -19.86 5.43 3.88
C SER A 250 -20.01 4.82 5.27
N LEU A 251 -20.82 5.45 6.13
CA LEU A 251 -21.18 4.90 7.43
C LEU A 251 -21.98 3.61 7.29
N SER A 252 -22.97 3.57 6.38
CA SER A 252 -23.77 2.36 6.15
C SER A 252 -22.93 1.22 5.60
N GLU A 253 -22.05 1.47 4.62
CA GLU A 253 -21.14 0.45 4.08
C GLU A 253 -20.23 -0.16 5.16
N LEU A 254 -19.71 0.67 6.07
CA LEU A 254 -18.89 0.20 7.18
C LEU A 254 -19.70 -0.63 8.19
N VAL A 255 -20.90 -0.17 8.53
CA VAL A 255 -21.81 -0.89 9.44
C VAL A 255 -22.22 -2.22 8.82
N ASP A 256 -22.61 -2.26 7.56
CA ASP A 256 -23.02 -3.48 6.86
C ASP A 256 -21.85 -4.48 6.71
N LEU A 257 -20.61 -3.97 6.63
CA LEU A 257 -19.40 -4.80 6.66
C LEU A 257 -19.20 -5.50 8.02
N ILE A 258 -19.48 -4.79 9.12
CA ILE A 258 -19.30 -5.27 10.50
C ILE A 258 -20.49 -6.14 10.95
N THR A 259 -21.71 -5.69 10.65
CA THR A 259 -23.01 -6.30 10.97
C THR A 259 -23.88 -6.35 9.72
N PRO A 260 -23.80 -7.43 8.94
CA PRO A 260 -24.64 -7.61 7.75
C PRO A 260 -26.07 -7.91 8.16
N ASP A 261 -27.01 -7.56 7.30
CA ASP A 261 -28.35 -8.10 7.43
C ASP A 261 -28.34 -9.60 7.11
N GLU A 262 -28.52 -10.43 8.14
CA GLU A 262 -28.59 -11.89 7.96
C GLU A 262 -29.81 -12.29 7.11
N ASN A 263 -30.87 -11.46 7.06
CA ASN A 263 -32.05 -11.74 6.24
C ASN A 263 -31.74 -11.71 4.75
N ASP A 264 -30.85 -10.81 4.30
CA ASP A 264 -30.44 -10.72 2.89
C ASP A 264 -29.75 -12.00 2.41
N THR A 265 -29.05 -12.69 3.31
CA THR A 265 -28.39 -13.96 2.99
C THR A 265 -29.27 -15.18 3.17
N LYS A 266 -30.34 -15.06 3.96
CA LYS A 266 -31.20 -16.19 4.32
C LYS A 266 -31.96 -16.74 3.12
N ASP A 267 -32.61 -15.86 2.34
CA ASP A 267 -33.40 -16.28 1.18
C ASP A 267 -32.50 -16.93 0.10
N MET A 268 -31.31 -16.39 -0.13
CA MET A 268 -30.33 -16.98 -1.05
C MET A 268 -29.83 -18.36 -0.57
N LEU A 269 -29.62 -18.53 0.74
CA LEU A 269 -29.23 -19.83 1.32
C LEU A 269 -30.36 -20.86 1.24
N GLU A 270 -31.61 -20.42 1.38
CA GLU A 270 -32.79 -21.28 1.21
C GLU A 270 -32.90 -21.76 -0.25
N GLU A 271 -32.74 -20.89 -1.24
CA GLU A 271 -32.73 -21.24 -2.67
C GLU A 271 -31.60 -22.22 -3.04
N MET A 272 -30.44 -22.10 -2.38
CA MET A 272 -29.27 -22.96 -2.62
C MET A 272 -29.28 -24.27 -1.82
N GLY A 273 -30.30 -24.51 -0.97
CA GLY A 273 -30.34 -25.69 -0.10
C GLY A 273 -29.34 -25.67 1.06
N LEU A 274 -28.73 -24.52 1.35
CA LEU A 274 -27.70 -24.32 2.37
C LEU A 274 -28.28 -23.87 3.72
N GLN A 275 -29.54 -24.20 4.00
CA GLN A 275 -30.25 -23.82 5.23
C GLN A 275 -29.55 -24.31 6.51
N HIS A 276 -28.78 -25.40 6.40
CA HIS A 276 -28.00 -25.98 7.49
C HIS A 276 -26.80 -25.10 7.92
N MET A 277 -26.47 -24.07 7.12
CA MET A 277 -25.41 -23.10 7.42
C MET A 277 -25.91 -21.91 8.27
N ILE A 278 -27.22 -21.69 8.34
CA ILE A 278 -27.84 -20.61 9.12
C ILE A 278 -27.65 -20.89 10.62
N LYS A 279 -27.17 -19.91 11.38
CA LYS A 279 -27.10 -19.99 12.84
C LYS A 279 -28.53 -20.14 13.41
N ARG A 280 -28.84 -21.29 14.00
CA ARG A 280 -30.07 -21.43 14.81
C ARG A 280 -29.84 -20.66 16.12
N LYS A 281 -30.66 -19.64 16.36
CA LYS A 281 -30.70 -18.89 17.62
C LYS A 281 -31.17 -19.77 18.78
#